data_AF-A0A285X267-F1
#
_entry.id   AF-A0A285X267-F1
#
_cell.length_a   1.000
_cell.length_b   1.000
_cell.length_c   1.000
_cell.angle_alpha   90.00
_cell.angle_beta   90.00
_cell.angle_gamma   90.00
#
_symmetry.space_group_name_H-M   'P 1'
#
loop_
_entity.id
_entity.type
_entity.pdbx_description
1 polymer ?
#
loop_
_entity_poly.entity_id
_entity_poly.type
_entity_poly.pdbx_seq_one_letter_code
_entity_poly.pdbx_strand_id
1 'polypeptide(L)'
;MNKIWYCLFLIFFGISFSFAQTISKTWNFEAVEDSTKNAFFEVSPGNDYLKLDKGSFQLKLTQSEAPAATGNYVFQNEVLVLFHDTPPDSIQNFKVTTLTDSTLVLSSRNAQYSLTEVPQTIEEVLPVETAKQMIPNAGFTFESFWRGAIGMISLILLAFLFSSNKRAINWKTVLVGLAAQLLLAIGVLQVEVVQNIFEFVGGIFVLILDFTAAGSEFLLGGLMDVNSYGFIFLFQVLPTIIFFSALTSVLFYLGVIQVVVKGMAWVLTKLMGISGPESLSVAGNIFLGQTEAPLMIKAYLERMTRSEILLVMVGGMATVAGGVLAAYIGFLGGDDPQLRLEFAKHLLAASVMAAPGAIVVSKILYPQQQEIDSNVEVSSEKIGSNILDAIANGTTEGLKLAANVAAMLLVFIAFIALINYVLGWIGDWTTLNALMAENTPYAKLSLESLLGLVFAPLMWLIGVATEDMMLMGQLLGIKLAASEFVGYIQLAELKNPVNALSLTYEKSIIMATYMLCGFANFASIGIQIRGIGSLAPGQRRTLSEFGMKALIGGTIASLLSATIAGMIIG
;
A
#
# COMPACT_ATOMS: atom_id res chain seq x y z
N MET A 1 36.55 15.81 -32.65
CA MET A 1 36.05 14.72 -31.79
C MET A 1 37.11 14.27 -30.76
N ASN A 2 37.79 15.18 -30.02
CA ASN A 2 38.79 14.77 -29.00
C ASN A 2 39.10 15.80 -27.89
N LYS A 3 38.29 16.85 -27.70
CA LYS A 3 38.47 17.81 -26.58
C LYS A 3 37.30 17.86 -25.59
N ILE A 4 36.11 17.42 -26.00
CA ILE A 4 34.92 17.37 -25.12
C ILE A 4 35.00 16.21 -24.11
N TRP A 5 35.66 15.11 -24.48
CA TRP A 5 35.82 13.95 -23.59
C TRP A 5 36.77 14.23 -22.41
N TYR A 6 37.81 15.06 -22.58
CA TYR A 6 38.71 15.42 -21.48
C TYR A 6 38.05 16.33 -20.43
N CYS A 7 37.11 17.19 -20.83
CA CYS A 7 36.34 18.01 -19.87
C CYS A 7 35.31 17.18 -19.10
N LEU A 8 34.73 16.13 -19.70
CA LEU A 8 33.83 15.21 -18.99
C LEU A 8 34.58 14.28 -18.03
N PHE A 9 35.83 13.91 -18.36
CA PHE A 9 36.66 13.08 -17.48
C PHE A 9 37.14 13.82 -16.21
N LEU A 10 37.28 15.15 -16.26
CA LEU A 10 37.66 15.97 -15.09
C LEU A 10 36.48 16.28 -14.15
N ILE A 11 35.24 16.22 -14.64
CA ILE A 11 34.04 16.42 -13.79
C ILE A 11 33.73 15.15 -12.98
N PHE A 12 34.11 13.96 -13.47
CA PHE A 12 33.86 12.69 -12.78
C PHE A 12 34.86 12.35 -11.67
N PHE A 13 35.97 13.08 -11.53
CA PHE A 13 36.98 12.86 -10.48
C PHE A 13 37.15 14.04 -9.50
N GLY A 14 36.23 15.01 -9.56
CA GLY A 14 36.26 16.23 -8.73
C GLY A 14 35.29 16.27 -7.55
N ILE A 15 34.62 15.17 -7.21
CA ILE A 15 33.82 15.09 -5.97
C ILE A 15 34.80 14.78 -4.84
N SER A 16 35.46 15.81 -4.32
CA SER A 16 36.00 15.73 -2.97
C SER A 16 34.80 15.60 -2.04
N PHE A 17 34.57 14.41 -1.48
CA PHE A 17 33.71 14.26 -0.33
C PHE A 17 34.30 15.13 0.78
N SER A 18 33.81 16.36 0.94
CA SER A 18 33.99 17.10 2.18
C SER A 18 33.08 16.43 3.21
N PHE A 19 33.56 15.34 3.81
CA PHE A 19 32.99 14.86 5.06
C PHE A 19 33.20 15.98 6.09
N ALA A 20 32.11 16.63 6.48
CA ALA A 20 32.15 17.53 7.62
C ALA A 20 32.42 16.66 8.86
N GLN A 21 33.62 16.78 9.43
CA GLN A 21 33.96 16.10 10.68
C GLN A 21 33.04 16.61 11.78
N THR A 22 32.19 15.74 12.30
CA THR A 22 31.25 16.07 13.39
C THR A 22 31.79 15.55 14.71
N ILE A 23 31.70 16.37 15.75
CA ILE A 23 32.01 15.98 17.14
C ILE A 23 30.90 15.09 17.75
N SER A 24 29.72 15.04 17.10
CA SER A 24 28.53 14.36 17.58
C SER A 24 28.64 12.85 17.40
N LYS A 25 29.29 12.19 18.36
CA LYS A 25 29.54 10.74 18.41
C LYS A 25 29.58 10.25 19.87
N THR A 26 29.69 8.94 20.05
CA THR A 26 30.06 8.34 21.34
C THR A 26 31.58 8.12 21.38
N TRP A 27 32.24 8.69 22.37
CA TRP A 27 33.69 8.66 22.54
C TRP A 27 34.06 7.89 23.80
N ASN A 28 34.92 6.87 23.69
CA ASN A 28 35.49 6.17 24.85
C ASN A 28 36.77 6.89 25.29
N PHE A 29 36.97 7.01 26.60
CA PHE A 29 38.25 7.49 27.11
C PHE A 29 39.32 6.40 26.94
N GLU A 30 40.48 6.76 26.40
CA GLU A 30 41.66 5.89 26.34
C GLU A 30 42.71 6.28 27.37
N ALA A 31 42.93 7.59 27.55
CA ALA A 31 43.93 8.12 28.48
C ALA A 31 43.53 9.50 28.99
N VAL A 32 43.87 9.77 30.26
CA VAL A 32 43.78 11.10 30.87
C VAL A 32 45.13 11.43 31.49
N GLU A 33 45.84 12.41 30.94
CA GLU A 33 47.21 12.76 31.31
C GLU A 33 47.27 14.19 31.88
N ASP A 34 48.06 14.41 32.94
CA ASP A 34 48.40 15.75 33.42
C ASP A 34 49.39 16.45 32.46
N SER A 35 49.58 17.75 32.61
CA SER A 35 50.63 18.60 32.04
C SER A 35 52.07 18.04 32.10
N THR A 36 52.33 17.02 32.92
CA THR A 36 53.61 16.30 33.04
C THR A 36 53.61 14.89 32.41
N LYS A 37 52.56 14.50 31.68
CA LYS A 37 52.34 13.18 31.04
C LYS A 37 52.23 11.98 32.01
N ASN A 38 51.95 12.25 33.28
CA ASN A 38 51.56 11.21 34.22
C ASN A 38 50.05 10.95 34.12
N ALA A 39 49.64 9.68 34.16
CA ALA A 39 48.23 9.31 34.13
C ALA A 39 47.51 9.87 35.37
N PHE A 40 46.41 10.60 35.15
CA PHE A 40 45.63 11.24 36.21
C PHE A 40 44.76 10.20 36.96
N PHE A 41 44.33 9.12 36.27
CA PHE A 41 43.64 7.94 36.84
C PHE A 41 43.61 6.77 35.82
N GLU A 42 43.38 5.54 36.30
CA GLU A 42 43.13 4.37 35.45
C GLU A 42 41.74 4.48 34.79
N VAL A 43 41.73 4.59 33.46
CA VAL A 43 40.54 4.58 32.62
C VAL A 43 40.14 3.13 32.33
N SER A 44 38.83 2.86 32.31
CA SER A 44 38.29 1.57 31.86
C SER A 44 37.67 1.70 30.46
N PRO A 45 38.40 1.34 29.38
CA PRO A 45 37.88 1.42 28.01
C PRO A 45 36.57 0.62 27.89
N GLY A 46 35.51 1.27 27.40
CA GLY A 46 34.18 0.68 27.24
C GLY A 46 33.18 0.99 28.37
N ASN A 47 33.64 1.38 29.56
CA ASN A 47 32.77 1.84 30.66
C ASN A 47 32.82 3.36 30.87
N ASP A 48 33.94 4.00 30.53
CA ASP A 48 34.15 5.45 30.56
C ASP A 48 33.87 6.07 29.19
N TYR A 49 32.82 6.88 29.09
CA TYR A 49 32.40 7.44 27.80
C TYR A 49 31.87 8.88 27.89
N LEU A 50 32.02 9.61 26.78
CA LEU A 50 31.39 10.89 26.48
C LEU A 50 30.53 10.73 25.22
N LYS A 51 29.20 10.78 25.37
CA LYS A 51 28.25 10.79 24.26
C LYS A 51 27.82 12.22 23.96
N LEU A 52 27.97 12.65 22.71
CA LEU A 52 27.53 13.95 22.19
C LEU A 52 26.51 13.69 21.07
N ASP A 53 25.26 14.13 21.25
CA ASP A 53 24.19 13.91 20.28
C ASP A 53 23.22 15.10 20.21
N LYS A 54 23.09 15.69 19.01
CA LYS A 54 22.13 16.77 18.69
C LYS A 54 22.01 17.87 19.77
N GLY A 55 23.14 18.34 20.31
CA GLY A 55 23.21 19.41 21.32
C GLY A 55 23.09 18.95 22.78
N SER A 56 22.90 17.65 23.03
CA SER A 56 22.87 17.04 24.36
C SER A 56 24.12 16.18 24.63
N PHE A 57 24.56 16.09 25.89
CA PHE A 57 25.67 15.23 26.28
C PHE A 57 25.31 14.27 27.42
N GLN A 58 26.00 13.14 27.45
CA GLN A 58 26.04 12.21 28.57
C GLN A 58 27.48 11.79 28.84
N LEU A 59 27.96 11.97 30.08
CA LEU A 59 29.31 11.67 30.51
C LEU A 59 29.27 10.64 31.64
N LYS A 60 29.96 9.51 31.49
CA LYS A 60 30.08 8.48 32.52
C LYS A 60 31.54 8.16 32.77
N LEU A 61 31.93 8.15 34.06
CA LEU A 61 33.25 7.76 34.54
C LEU A 61 33.07 6.74 35.67
N THR A 62 33.67 5.57 35.52
CA THR A 62 33.49 4.34 36.31
C THR A 62 33.96 4.50 37.75
N GLN A 63 34.86 5.44 38.01
CA GLN A 63 35.33 5.75 39.36
C GLN A 63 34.35 6.63 40.17
N SER A 64 33.26 7.11 39.57
CA SER A 64 32.22 7.84 40.27
C SER A 64 31.08 6.89 40.63
N GLU A 65 30.74 6.77 41.93
CA GLU A 65 29.50 6.12 42.37
C GLU A 65 28.24 6.93 41.97
N ALA A 66 28.41 8.11 41.37
CA ALA A 66 27.34 8.96 40.92
C ALA A 66 26.77 8.51 39.54
N PRO A 67 25.47 8.77 39.28
CA PRO A 67 24.90 8.55 37.95
C PRO A 67 25.63 9.35 36.87
N ALA A 68 25.51 8.90 35.61
CA ALA A 68 26.10 9.60 34.47
C ALA A 68 25.63 11.07 34.43
N ALA A 69 26.57 11.99 34.27
CA ALA A 69 26.28 13.41 34.17
C ALA A 69 25.60 13.70 32.82
N THR A 70 24.52 14.48 32.85
CA THR A 70 23.75 14.84 31.65
C THR A 70 23.60 16.34 31.52
N GLY A 71 23.40 16.81 30.30
CA GLY A 71 23.05 18.19 30.03
C GLY A 71 23.14 18.58 28.57
N ASN A 72 23.34 19.86 28.29
CA ASN A 72 23.47 20.40 26.94
C ASN A 72 24.91 20.77 26.63
N TYR A 73 25.31 20.77 25.36
CA TYR A 73 26.63 21.24 24.95
C TYR A 73 26.59 22.22 23.80
N VAL A 74 27.62 23.08 23.74
CA VAL A 74 27.89 23.94 22.60
C VAL A 74 29.31 23.65 22.12
N PHE A 75 29.45 23.38 20.82
CA PHE A 75 30.74 23.22 20.16
C PHE A 75 30.90 24.25 19.04
N GLN A 76 31.84 25.17 19.20
CA GLN A 76 32.13 26.19 18.20
C GLN A 76 33.59 26.63 18.30
N ASN A 77 34.26 26.83 17.16
CA ASN A 77 35.65 27.31 17.09
C ASN A 77 36.62 26.51 18.00
N GLU A 78 36.57 25.18 17.93
CA GLU A 78 37.40 24.27 18.74
C GLU A 78 37.18 24.37 20.26
N VAL A 79 36.10 25.01 20.70
CA VAL A 79 35.72 25.08 22.12
C VAL A 79 34.47 24.24 22.34
N LEU A 80 34.55 23.27 23.24
CA LEU A 80 33.43 22.44 23.70
C LEU A 80 33.06 22.87 25.13
N VAL A 81 31.82 23.32 25.30
CA VAL A 81 31.25 23.72 26.61
C VAL A 81 30.13 22.76 26.97
N LEU A 82 30.21 22.14 28.14
CA LEU A 82 29.18 21.26 28.71
C LEU A 82 28.43 22.00 29.82
N PHE A 83 27.11 22.13 29.68
CA PHE A 83 26.18 22.71 30.65
C PHE A 83 25.46 21.58 31.38
N HIS A 84 25.85 21.29 32.63
CA HIS A 84 25.32 20.15 33.37
C HIS A 84 23.93 20.44 33.96
N ASP A 85 22.98 19.56 33.65
CA ASP A 85 21.70 19.44 34.36
C ASP A 85 21.86 18.54 35.60
N THR A 86 22.73 17.54 35.52
CA THR A 86 23.09 16.65 36.63
C THR A 86 24.62 16.44 36.69
N PRO A 87 25.29 16.78 37.82
CA PRO A 87 24.81 17.59 38.94
C PRO A 87 24.45 19.03 38.50
N PRO A 88 23.48 19.70 39.13
CA PRO A 88 22.97 21.00 38.69
C PRO A 88 24.03 22.10 38.79
N ASP A 89 23.94 23.09 37.88
CA ASP A 89 24.71 24.34 37.87
C ASP A 89 26.24 24.20 37.73
N SER A 90 26.72 23.16 37.03
CA SER A 90 28.14 23.00 36.69
C SER A 90 28.39 23.26 35.19
N ILE A 91 29.46 24.00 34.87
CA ILE A 91 29.90 24.23 33.49
C ILE A 91 31.33 23.71 33.34
N GLN A 92 31.55 22.84 32.35
CA GLN A 92 32.87 22.34 31.99
C GLN A 92 33.29 22.83 30.62
N ASN A 93 34.51 23.34 30.51
CA ASN A 93 35.06 23.90 29.28
C ASN A 93 36.27 23.09 28.82
N PHE A 94 36.25 22.68 27.56
CA PHE A 94 37.34 21.96 26.91
C PHE A 94 37.76 22.69 25.64
N LYS A 95 39.07 22.72 25.38
CA LYS A 95 39.62 23.05 24.07
C LYS A 95 39.85 21.76 23.29
N VAL A 96 39.23 21.63 22.13
CA VAL A 96 39.45 20.53 21.20
C VAL A 96 40.77 20.77 20.49
N THR A 97 41.75 19.90 20.72
CA THR A 97 43.10 20.02 20.13
C THR A 97 43.28 19.14 18.91
N THR A 98 42.56 18.02 18.87
CA THR A 98 42.49 17.13 17.70
C THR A 98 41.05 16.66 17.56
N LEU A 99 40.50 16.78 16.35
CA LEU A 99 39.24 16.17 15.95
C LEU A 99 39.48 15.49 14.60
N THR A 100 39.30 14.18 14.56
CA THR A 100 39.32 13.35 13.36
C THR A 100 38.10 12.44 13.38
N ASP A 101 37.94 11.59 12.37
CA ASP A 101 36.82 10.65 12.36
C ASP A 101 36.89 9.69 13.55
N SER A 102 38.08 9.18 13.90
CA SER A 102 38.25 8.16 14.95
C SER A 102 38.81 8.66 16.28
N THR A 103 39.29 9.91 16.34
CA THR A 103 40.04 10.42 17.51
C THR A 103 39.60 11.83 17.89
N LEU A 104 39.33 12.02 19.17
CA LEU A 104 39.01 13.31 19.80
C LEU A 104 39.98 13.55 20.96
N VAL A 105 40.66 14.69 20.97
CA VAL A 105 41.55 15.09 22.06
C VAL A 105 41.06 16.39 22.67
N LEU A 106 40.62 16.31 23.92
CA LEU A 106 40.15 17.45 24.69
C LEU A 106 41.24 17.92 25.66
N SER A 107 41.42 19.22 25.79
CA SER A 107 42.34 19.83 26.74
C SER A 107 41.58 20.72 27.72
N SER A 108 41.82 20.51 29.01
CA SER A 108 41.40 21.38 30.10
C SER A 108 42.64 22.02 30.76
N ARG A 109 42.45 22.92 31.73
CA ARG A 109 43.54 23.68 32.38
C ARG A 109 44.63 22.78 32.97
N ASN A 110 44.29 21.58 33.43
CA ASN A 110 45.20 20.69 34.17
C ASN A 110 45.31 19.28 33.57
N ALA A 111 44.64 18.99 32.45
CA ALA A 111 44.59 17.63 31.92
C ALA A 111 44.30 17.59 30.41
N GLN A 112 44.81 16.57 29.76
CA GLN A 112 44.49 16.20 28.39
C GLN A 112 43.77 14.86 28.37
N TYR A 113 42.64 14.81 27.67
CA TYR A 113 41.78 13.64 27.55
C TYR A 113 41.88 13.14 26.11
N SER A 114 42.40 11.94 25.94
CA SER A 114 42.43 11.24 24.65
C SER A 114 41.25 10.30 24.58
N LEU A 115 40.38 10.53 23.59
CA LEU A 115 39.22 9.72 23.34
C LEU A 115 39.24 9.14 21.93
N THR A 116 38.74 7.93 21.80
CA THR A 116 38.52 7.28 20.51
C THR A 116 37.04 7.07 20.26
N GLU A 117 36.65 7.17 19.00
CA GLU A 117 35.30 6.84 18.59
C GLU A 117 35.01 5.40 19.03
N VAL A 118 33.92 5.24 19.78
CA VAL A 118 33.28 3.93 19.87
C VAL A 118 32.67 3.75 18.50
N PRO A 119 33.12 2.77 17.69
CA PRO A 119 32.36 2.41 16.51
C PRO A 119 30.96 2.22 17.03
N GLN A 120 30.01 3.03 16.56
CA GLN A 120 28.63 2.65 16.78
C GLN A 120 28.58 1.26 16.18
N THR A 121 28.46 0.23 17.03
CA THR A 121 27.49 -0.80 16.73
C THR A 121 26.25 0.02 16.50
N ILE A 122 26.05 0.37 15.23
CA ILE A 122 24.75 0.53 14.64
C ILE A 122 23.92 -0.48 15.42
N GLU A 123 22.99 -0.01 16.26
CA GLU A 123 21.93 -0.88 16.77
C GLU A 123 21.58 -1.76 15.61
N GLU A 124 21.91 -3.05 15.70
CA GLU A 124 22.12 -3.92 14.54
C GLU A 124 21.26 -3.42 13.38
N VAL A 125 21.87 -2.74 12.40
CA VAL A 125 21.39 -2.99 11.05
C VAL A 125 21.69 -4.45 10.96
N LEU A 126 20.62 -5.23 11.22
CA LEU A 126 20.60 -6.68 11.20
C LEU A 126 21.61 -7.08 10.13
N PRO A 127 22.56 -7.98 10.43
CA PRO A 127 23.44 -8.46 9.36
C PRO A 127 22.54 -8.76 8.18
N VAL A 128 22.96 -8.30 6.99
CA VAL A 128 22.23 -8.43 5.71
C VAL A 128 21.79 -9.90 5.44
N GLU A 129 22.21 -10.83 6.28
CA GLU A 129 21.75 -12.21 6.44
C GLU A 129 20.39 -12.45 7.14
N THR A 130 19.64 -11.43 7.61
CA THR A 130 18.29 -11.66 8.23
C THR A 130 17.12 -11.36 7.29
N ALA A 131 17.35 -10.72 6.14
CA ALA A 131 16.29 -10.52 5.17
C ALA A 131 15.97 -11.87 4.50
N LYS A 132 14.71 -12.30 4.59
CA LYS A 132 14.25 -13.50 3.88
C LYS A 132 14.52 -13.32 2.39
N GLN A 133 15.28 -14.22 1.78
CA GLN A 133 15.54 -14.16 0.35
C GLN A 133 14.21 -14.40 -0.40
N MET A 134 13.69 -13.35 -1.04
CA MET A 134 12.47 -13.47 -1.85
C MET A 134 12.74 -14.34 -3.08
N ILE A 135 11.80 -15.23 -3.36
CA ILE A 135 11.85 -16.10 -4.54
C ILE A 135 11.26 -15.31 -5.72
N PRO A 136 12.05 -15.07 -6.79
CA PRO A 136 11.59 -14.28 -7.92
C PRO A 136 10.55 -15.01 -8.75
N ASN A 137 9.82 -14.26 -9.57
CA ASN A 137 8.83 -14.81 -10.50
C ASN A 137 9.48 -15.82 -11.47
N ALA A 138 8.96 -17.06 -11.47
CA ALA A 138 9.49 -18.15 -12.31
C ALA A 138 9.00 -18.10 -13.77
N GLY A 139 8.02 -17.24 -14.07
CA GLY A 139 7.35 -17.19 -15.36
C GLY A 139 6.38 -18.36 -15.57
N PHE A 140 5.72 -18.38 -16.73
CA PHE A 140 4.72 -19.40 -17.03
C PHE A 140 5.32 -20.82 -17.05
N THR A 141 4.75 -21.72 -16.25
CA THR A 141 5.09 -23.15 -16.21
C THR A 141 3.84 -24.02 -16.37
N PHE A 142 4.04 -25.30 -16.66
CA PHE A 142 2.90 -26.25 -16.71
C PHE A 142 2.24 -26.41 -15.33
N GLU A 143 3.02 -26.34 -14.25
CA GLU A 143 2.49 -26.36 -12.89
C GLU A 143 1.66 -25.11 -12.60
N SER A 144 2.18 -23.92 -12.92
CA SER A 144 1.45 -22.66 -12.73
C SER A 144 0.13 -22.66 -13.51
N PHE A 145 0.15 -23.16 -14.75
CA PHE A 145 -1.04 -23.33 -15.58
C PHE A 145 -2.10 -24.21 -14.91
N TRP A 146 -1.74 -25.43 -14.50
CA TRP A 146 -2.71 -26.36 -13.93
C TRP A 146 -3.24 -25.88 -12.57
N ARG A 147 -2.38 -25.29 -11.72
CA ARG A 147 -2.81 -24.69 -10.45
C ARG A 147 -3.75 -23.51 -10.67
N GLY A 148 -3.45 -22.63 -11.64
CA GLY A 148 -4.33 -21.54 -12.03
C GLY A 148 -5.67 -22.03 -12.57
N ALA A 149 -5.66 -23.06 -13.41
CA ALA A 149 -6.88 -23.66 -13.95
C ALA A 149 -7.77 -24.26 -12.83
N ILE A 150 -7.17 -24.97 -11.86
CA ILE A 150 -7.88 -25.45 -10.67
C ILE A 150 -8.49 -24.27 -9.92
N GLY A 151 -7.72 -23.22 -9.67
CA GLY A 151 -8.20 -22.02 -8.99
C GLY A 151 -9.41 -21.38 -9.68
N MET A 152 -9.32 -21.18 -10.99
CA MET A 152 -10.43 -20.65 -11.79
C MET A 152 -11.66 -21.55 -11.72
N ILE A 153 -11.50 -22.87 -11.84
CA ILE A 153 -12.60 -23.83 -11.74
C ILE A 153 -13.22 -23.79 -10.34
N SER A 154 -12.42 -23.76 -9.28
CA SER A 154 -12.89 -23.67 -7.89
C SER A 154 -13.69 -22.39 -7.64
N LEU A 155 -13.22 -21.25 -8.15
CA LEU A 155 -13.91 -19.96 -8.03
C LEU A 155 -15.22 -19.92 -8.82
N ILE A 156 -15.24 -20.46 -10.03
CA ILE A 156 -16.46 -20.60 -10.85
C ILE A 156 -17.44 -21.57 -10.20
N LEU A 157 -16.96 -22.67 -9.63
CA LEU A 157 -17.77 -23.61 -8.86
C LEU A 157 -18.38 -22.93 -7.63
N LEU A 158 -17.61 -22.11 -6.90
CA LEU A 158 -18.11 -21.35 -5.77
C LEU A 158 -19.24 -20.40 -6.19
N ALA A 159 -19.05 -19.63 -7.27
CA ALA A 159 -20.09 -18.78 -7.83
C ALA A 159 -21.32 -19.60 -8.27
N PHE A 160 -21.11 -20.75 -8.90
CA PHE A 160 -22.18 -21.66 -9.33
C PHE A 160 -23.00 -22.21 -8.14
N LEU A 161 -22.35 -22.54 -7.02
CA LEU A 161 -23.02 -23.02 -5.81
C LEU A 161 -23.97 -21.96 -5.23
N PHE A 162 -23.59 -20.68 -5.28
CA PHE A 162 -24.41 -19.55 -4.83
C PHE A 162 -25.36 -18.98 -5.91
N SER A 163 -25.45 -19.61 -7.08
CA SER A 163 -26.33 -19.18 -8.18
C SER A 163 -27.81 -19.28 -7.81
N SER A 164 -28.59 -18.25 -8.15
CA SER A 164 -30.05 -18.24 -7.97
C SER A 164 -30.78 -19.15 -8.97
N ASN A 165 -30.21 -19.41 -10.14
CA ASN A 165 -30.81 -20.31 -11.14
C ASN A 165 -29.72 -20.95 -12.02
N LYS A 166 -29.22 -22.12 -11.58
CA LYS A 166 -28.13 -22.85 -12.24
C LYS A 166 -28.41 -23.25 -13.69
N ARG A 167 -29.70 -23.39 -14.07
CA ARG A 167 -30.10 -23.79 -15.43
C ARG A 167 -30.13 -22.63 -16.42
N ALA A 168 -30.24 -21.39 -15.93
CA ALA A 168 -30.33 -20.20 -16.77
C ALA A 168 -28.96 -19.56 -17.05
N ILE A 169 -27.86 -20.14 -16.57
CA ILE A 169 -26.51 -19.60 -16.76
C ILE A 169 -26.16 -19.66 -18.25
N ASN A 170 -25.87 -18.49 -18.84
CA ASN A 170 -25.36 -18.41 -20.20
C ASN A 170 -23.85 -18.69 -20.23
N TRP A 171 -23.49 -19.95 -20.44
CA TRP A 171 -22.09 -20.39 -20.48
C TRP A 171 -21.28 -19.77 -21.62
N LYS A 172 -21.91 -19.31 -22.71
CA LYS A 172 -21.22 -18.56 -23.76
C LYS A 172 -20.67 -17.24 -23.21
N THR A 173 -21.50 -16.47 -22.50
CA THR A 173 -21.06 -15.22 -21.86
C THR A 173 -19.97 -15.49 -20.82
N VAL A 174 -20.10 -16.55 -20.02
CA VAL A 174 -19.09 -16.95 -19.02
C VAL A 174 -17.74 -17.24 -19.69
N LEU A 175 -17.73 -18.11 -20.72
CA LEU A 175 -16.49 -18.50 -21.41
C LEU A 175 -15.86 -17.34 -22.16
N VAL A 176 -16.66 -16.49 -22.81
CA VAL A 176 -16.15 -15.29 -23.49
C VAL A 176 -15.54 -14.31 -22.48
N GLY A 177 -16.14 -14.14 -21.30
CA GLY A 177 -15.60 -13.28 -20.26
C GLY A 177 -14.29 -13.79 -19.66
N LEU A 178 -14.22 -15.09 -19.38
CA LEU A 178 -12.98 -15.72 -18.91
C LEU A 178 -11.88 -15.63 -19.98
N ALA A 179 -12.23 -15.85 -21.25
CA ALA A 179 -11.29 -15.66 -22.35
C ALA A 179 -10.84 -14.20 -22.46
N ALA A 180 -11.75 -13.23 -22.31
CA ALA A 180 -11.41 -11.81 -22.32
C ALA A 180 -10.46 -11.45 -21.17
N GLN A 181 -10.72 -11.92 -19.94
CA GLN A 181 -9.81 -11.75 -18.80
C GLN A 181 -8.42 -12.34 -19.07
N LEU A 182 -8.37 -13.57 -19.59
CA LEU A 182 -7.12 -14.26 -19.88
C LEU A 182 -6.33 -13.54 -20.97
N LEU A 183 -6.99 -13.13 -22.06
CA LEU A 183 -6.35 -12.39 -23.16
C LEU A 183 -5.84 -11.02 -22.70
N LEU A 184 -6.61 -10.31 -21.86
CA LEU A 184 -6.16 -9.06 -21.26
C LEU A 184 -4.94 -9.28 -20.36
N ALA A 185 -4.97 -10.30 -19.51
CA ALA A 185 -3.86 -10.63 -18.62
C ALA A 185 -2.59 -10.99 -19.40
N ILE A 186 -2.71 -11.85 -20.43
CA ILE A 186 -1.59 -12.20 -21.31
C ILE A 186 -1.07 -10.94 -22.03
N GLY A 187 -1.97 -10.10 -22.54
CA GLY A 187 -1.61 -8.81 -23.12
C GLY A 187 -0.75 -7.99 -22.16
N VAL A 188 -1.27 -7.69 -20.97
CA VAL A 188 -0.60 -6.78 -20.03
C VAL A 188 0.66 -7.39 -19.39
N LEU A 189 0.74 -8.71 -19.23
CA LEU A 189 1.85 -9.37 -18.54
C LEU A 189 2.93 -9.93 -19.47
N GLN A 190 2.63 -10.20 -20.74
CA GLN A 190 3.56 -10.87 -21.66
C GLN A 190 3.78 -10.12 -22.98
N VAL A 191 2.89 -9.21 -23.37
CA VAL A 191 3.00 -8.51 -24.67
C VAL A 191 3.56 -7.10 -24.46
N GLU A 192 4.82 -6.89 -24.86
CA GLU A 192 5.55 -5.62 -24.69
C GLU A 192 4.78 -4.38 -25.17
N VAL A 193 4.10 -4.48 -26.32
CA VAL A 193 3.31 -3.35 -26.85
C VAL A 193 2.17 -2.96 -25.90
N VAL A 194 1.52 -3.95 -25.29
CA VAL A 194 0.43 -3.70 -24.33
C VAL A 194 0.99 -3.26 -22.98
N GLN A 195 2.09 -3.84 -22.53
CA GLN A 195 2.83 -3.36 -21.35
C GLN A 195 3.17 -1.87 -21.48
N ASN A 196 3.73 -1.45 -22.61
CA ASN A 196 4.07 -0.05 -22.88
C ASN A 196 2.85 0.89 -22.80
N ILE A 197 1.65 0.43 -23.21
CA ILE A 197 0.41 1.21 -23.07
C ILE A 197 0.06 1.37 -21.59
N PHE A 198 0.11 0.29 -20.80
CA PHE A 198 -0.21 0.34 -19.37
C PHE A 198 0.86 1.10 -18.58
N GLU A 199 2.13 1.03 -18.96
CA GLU A 199 3.21 1.82 -18.37
C GLU A 199 3.08 3.29 -18.72
N PHE A 200 2.69 3.63 -19.95
CA PHE A 200 2.36 5.01 -20.30
C PHE A 200 1.22 5.56 -19.44
N VAL A 201 0.13 4.82 -19.30
CA VAL A 201 -1.01 5.23 -18.45
C VAL A 201 -0.60 5.27 -16.98
N GLY A 202 0.16 4.28 -16.49
CA GLY A 202 0.70 4.25 -15.13
C GLY A 202 1.61 5.45 -14.85
N GLY A 203 2.46 5.82 -15.81
CA GLY A 203 3.30 7.00 -15.74
C GLY A 203 2.50 8.30 -15.64
N ILE A 204 1.33 8.40 -16.27
CA ILE A 204 0.41 9.53 -16.06
C ILE A 204 -0.07 9.57 -14.61
N PHE A 205 -0.44 8.43 -14.02
CA PHE A 205 -0.84 8.38 -12.61
C PHE A 205 0.30 8.81 -11.68
N VAL A 206 1.52 8.32 -11.92
CA VAL A 206 2.71 8.71 -11.14
C VAL A 206 2.98 10.21 -11.28
N LEU A 207 2.91 10.77 -12.49
CA LEU A 207 3.09 12.21 -12.71
C LEU A 207 2.04 13.04 -11.97
N ILE A 208 0.79 12.55 -11.89
CA ILE A 208 -0.26 13.22 -11.12
C ILE A 208 0.03 13.18 -9.60
N LEU A 209 0.65 12.10 -9.09
CA LEU A 209 1.13 12.07 -7.69
C LEU A 209 2.13 13.20 -7.45
N ASP A 210 3.05 13.46 -8.38
CA ASP A 210 4.04 14.52 -8.25
C ASP A 210 3.40 15.92 -8.24
N PHE A 211 2.35 16.16 -9.05
CA PHE A 211 1.59 17.41 -8.99
C PHE A 211 0.88 17.61 -7.65
N THR A 212 0.38 16.52 -7.05
CA THR A 212 -0.21 16.56 -5.72
C THR A 212 0.85 16.89 -4.67
N ALA A 213 2.05 16.31 -4.79
CA ALA A 213 3.15 16.54 -3.86
C ALA A 213 3.52 18.03 -3.78
N ALA A 214 3.55 18.75 -4.90
CA ALA A 214 3.78 20.20 -4.91
C ALA A 214 2.71 20.99 -4.13
N GLY A 215 1.44 20.59 -4.23
CA GLY A 215 0.36 21.18 -3.44
C GLY A 215 0.47 20.85 -1.95
N SER A 216 0.83 19.61 -1.62
CA SER A 216 1.04 19.18 -0.24
C SER A 216 2.24 19.88 0.42
N GLU A 217 3.35 20.05 -0.31
CA GLU A 217 4.54 20.76 0.18
C GLU A 217 4.23 22.23 0.48
N PHE A 218 3.44 22.89 -0.37
CA PHE A 218 2.97 24.25 -0.09
C PHE A 218 2.14 24.34 1.20
N LEU A 219 1.27 23.36 1.46
CA LEU A 219 0.38 23.37 2.63
C LEU A 219 1.05 22.92 3.93
N LEU A 220 1.99 21.98 3.84
CA LEU A 220 2.52 21.24 4.99
C LEU A 220 4.02 21.47 5.23
N GLY A 221 4.73 22.05 4.26
CA GLY A 221 6.16 22.37 4.35
C GLY A 221 7.01 21.16 4.72
N GLY A 222 7.91 21.34 5.69
CA GLY A 222 8.84 20.32 6.15
C GLY A 222 8.20 19.04 6.69
N LEU A 223 6.90 19.02 7.00
CA LEU A 223 6.18 17.81 7.42
C LEU A 223 6.07 16.75 6.30
N MET A 224 6.34 17.13 5.05
CA MET A 224 6.44 16.22 3.91
C MET A 224 7.81 15.55 3.80
N ASP A 225 8.84 16.01 4.52
CA ASP A 225 10.18 15.44 4.45
C ASP A 225 10.28 14.12 5.23
N VAL A 226 10.29 13.03 4.47
CA VAL A 226 10.42 11.65 4.95
C VAL A 226 11.74 11.45 5.71
N ASN A 227 12.81 12.15 5.35
CA ASN A 227 14.11 11.99 6.02
C ASN A 227 14.10 12.59 7.42
N SER A 228 13.29 13.64 7.63
CA SER A 228 13.20 14.35 8.92
C SER A 228 12.12 13.75 9.83
N TYR A 229 10.95 13.42 9.28
CA TYR A 229 9.77 13.04 10.07
C TYR A 229 9.28 11.60 9.81
N GLY A 230 9.92 10.88 8.89
CA GLY A 230 9.44 9.59 8.42
C GLY A 230 8.22 9.71 7.49
N PHE A 231 7.72 8.55 7.06
CA PHE A 231 6.52 8.48 6.23
C PHE A 231 5.27 8.79 7.06
N ILE A 232 4.71 10.00 6.92
CA ILE A 232 3.45 10.37 7.58
C ILE A 232 2.29 10.15 6.62
N PHE A 233 1.56 9.05 6.82
CA PHE A 233 0.39 8.66 6.01
C PHE A 233 -0.59 9.82 5.76
N LEU A 234 -0.93 10.57 6.81
CA LEU A 234 -1.92 11.64 6.75
C LEU A 234 -1.55 12.73 5.74
N PHE A 235 -0.25 13.00 5.59
CA PHE A 235 0.29 14.07 4.76
C PHE A 235 0.68 13.60 3.37
N GLN A 236 1.11 12.35 3.23
CA GLN A 236 1.65 11.85 1.97
C GLN A 236 0.58 11.19 1.08
N VAL A 237 -0.51 10.69 1.67
CA VAL A 237 -1.48 9.85 0.93
C VAL A 237 -2.83 10.54 0.79
N LEU A 238 -3.35 11.16 1.86
CA LEU A 238 -4.69 11.73 1.83
C LEU A 238 -4.85 12.92 0.87
N PRO A 239 -3.88 13.84 0.71
CA PRO A 239 -4.01 14.91 -0.28
C PRO A 239 -4.19 14.39 -1.70
N THR A 240 -3.59 13.25 -2.02
CA THR A 240 -3.75 12.57 -3.32
C THR A 240 -5.20 12.21 -3.59
N ILE A 241 -5.91 11.69 -2.58
CA ILE A 241 -7.34 11.37 -2.67
C ILE A 241 -8.16 12.62 -3.00
N ILE A 242 -7.86 13.74 -2.34
CA ILE A 242 -8.54 15.02 -2.55
C ILE A 242 -8.31 15.54 -3.97
N PHE A 243 -7.05 15.56 -4.41
CA PHE A 243 -6.66 16.04 -5.74
C PHE A 243 -7.27 15.18 -6.85
N PHE A 244 -7.16 13.85 -6.76
CA PHE A 244 -7.72 12.96 -7.77
C PHE A 244 -9.25 13.02 -7.82
N SER A 245 -9.93 13.23 -6.70
CA SER A 245 -11.38 13.45 -6.68
C SER A 245 -11.76 14.71 -7.45
N ALA A 246 -11.03 15.80 -7.24
CA ALA A 246 -11.21 17.04 -7.99
C ALA A 246 -10.93 16.85 -9.50
N LEU A 247 -9.82 16.18 -9.84
CA LEU A 247 -9.46 15.89 -11.22
C LEU A 247 -10.52 15.01 -11.92
N THR A 248 -10.98 13.96 -11.25
CA THR A 248 -12.01 13.06 -11.79
C THR A 248 -13.31 13.80 -12.03
N SER A 249 -13.72 14.69 -11.11
CA SER A 249 -14.88 15.56 -11.27
C SER A 249 -14.76 16.48 -12.48
N VAL A 250 -13.58 17.07 -12.71
CA VAL A 250 -13.31 17.88 -13.92
C VAL A 250 -13.40 17.04 -15.19
N LEU A 251 -12.77 15.88 -15.22
CA LEU A 251 -12.81 14.99 -16.39
C LEU A 251 -14.24 14.52 -16.71
N PHE A 252 -15.06 14.33 -15.67
CA PHE A 252 -16.48 14.04 -15.81
C PHE A 252 -17.25 15.25 -16.35
N TYR A 253 -17.03 16.46 -15.82
CA TYR A 253 -17.68 17.67 -16.32
C TYR A 253 -17.36 17.95 -17.80
N LEU A 254 -16.10 17.72 -18.20
CA LEU A 254 -15.61 17.91 -19.56
C LEU A 254 -16.09 16.85 -20.55
N GLY A 255 -16.68 15.75 -20.09
CA GLY A 255 -17.16 14.67 -20.97
C GLY A 255 -16.10 13.61 -21.32
N VAL A 256 -14.88 13.71 -20.77
CA VAL A 256 -13.76 12.82 -21.15
C VAL A 256 -14.03 11.39 -20.70
N ILE A 257 -14.47 11.21 -19.45
CA ILE A 257 -14.80 9.89 -18.89
C ILE A 257 -15.93 9.25 -19.70
N GLN A 258 -16.94 10.01 -20.07
CA GLN A 258 -18.10 9.54 -20.83
C GLN A 258 -17.69 8.99 -22.20
N VAL A 259 -16.75 9.65 -22.90
CA VAL A 259 -16.26 9.18 -24.20
C VAL A 259 -15.53 7.86 -24.07
N VAL A 260 -14.59 7.76 -23.12
CA VAL A 260 -13.80 6.53 -22.89
C VAL A 260 -14.71 5.37 -22.46
N VAL A 261 -15.56 5.61 -21.46
CA VAL A 261 -16.48 4.62 -20.90
C VAL A 261 -17.50 4.16 -21.94
N LYS A 262 -18.02 5.04 -22.80
CA LYS A 262 -18.94 4.64 -23.88
C LYS A 262 -18.27 3.68 -24.87
N GLY A 263 -17.01 3.92 -25.23
CA GLY A 263 -16.25 3.03 -26.10
C GLY A 263 -16.06 1.65 -25.47
N MET A 264 -15.63 1.62 -24.21
CA MET A 264 -15.43 0.36 -23.46
C MET A 264 -16.75 -0.40 -23.25
N ALA A 265 -17.83 0.31 -22.90
CA ALA A 265 -19.15 -0.27 -22.74
C ALA A 265 -19.67 -0.85 -24.05
N TRP A 266 -19.44 -0.19 -25.18
CA TRP A 266 -19.81 -0.75 -26.48
C TRP A 266 -19.07 -2.07 -26.77
N VAL A 267 -17.77 -2.13 -26.48
CA VAL A 267 -16.97 -3.38 -26.61
C VAL A 267 -17.54 -4.46 -25.71
N LEU A 268 -17.79 -4.17 -24.43
CA LEU A 268 -18.32 -5.13 -23.47
C LEU A 268 -19.73 -5.62 -23.86
N THR A 269 -20.63 -4.72 -24.28
CA THR A 269 -21.98 -5.06 -24.75
C THR A 269 -21.91 -6.00 -25.96
N LYS A 270 -21.07 -5.70 -26.96
CA LYS A 270 -20.92 -6.52 -28.17
C LYS A 270 -20.27 -7.87 -27.89
N LEU A 271 -19.23 -7.89 -27.05
CA LEU A 271 -18.46 -9.09 -26.76
C LEU A 271 -19.22 -10.04 -25.82
N MET A 272 -19.81 -9.50 -24.76
CA MET A 272 -20.41 -10.30 -23.67
C MET A 272 -21.92 -10.50 -23.80
N GLY A 273 -22.59 -9.71 -24.64
CA GLY A 273 -24.05 -9.78 -24.81
C GLY A 273 -24.83 -9.31 -23.58
N ILE A 274 -24.30 -8.29 -22.89
CA ILE A 274 -24.94 -7.66 -21.73
C ILE A 274 -25.66 -6.36 -22.14
N SER A 275 -26.55 -5.84 -21.29
CA SER A 275 -27.29 -4.61 -21.60
C SER A 275 -26.38 -3.38 -21.66
N GLY A 276 -26.81 -2.35 -22.39
CA GLY A 276 -26.05 -1.11 -22.50
C GLY A 276 -25.83 -0.41 -21.16
N PRO A 277 -26.87 -0.23 -20.32
CA PRO A 277 -26.73 0.39 -19.00
C PRO A 277 -25.80 -0.39 -18.05
N GLU A 278 -25.94 -1.71 -17.94
CA GLU A 278 -25.06 -2.47 -17.04
C GLU A 278 -23.60 -2.46 -17.55
N SER A 279 -23.40 -2.46 -18.87
CA SER A 279 -22.09 -2.32 -19.50
C SER A 279 -21.44 -0.96 -19.23
N LEU A 280 -22.21 0.13 -19.31
CA LEU A 280 -21.74 1.48 -18.97
C LEU A 280 -21.31 1.59 -17.52
N SER A 281 -22.08 1.00 -16.60
CA SER A 281 -21.71 0.99 -15.18
C SER A 281 -20.42 0.21 -14.93
N VAL A 282 -20.29 -0.99 -15.51
CA VAL A 282 -19.07 -1.81 -15.36
C VAL A 282 -17.85 -1.13 -15.98
N ALA A 283 -17.97 -0.55 -17.17
CA ALA A 283 -16.89 0.20 -17.80
C ALA A 283 -16.55 1.48 -17.01
N GLY A 284 -17.56 2.16 -16.45
CA GLY A 284 -17.37 3.33 -15.60
C GLY A 284 -16.59 3.02 -14.33
N ASN A 285 -16.88 1.89 -13.69
CA ASN A 285 -16.24 1.40 -12.47
C ASN A 285 -14.72 1.14 -12.60
N ILE A 286 -14.18 1.08 -13.83
CA ILE A 286 -12.72 0.98 -14.04
C ILE A 286 -12.01 2.28 -13.61
N PHE A 287 -12.71 3.42 -13.64
CA PHE A 287 -12.17 4.74 -13.33
C PHE A 287 -12.88 5.40 -12.14
N LEU A 288 -14.20 5.19 -12.05
CA LEU A 288 -15.09 5.76 -11.04
C LEU A 288 -15.34 4.73 -9.93
N GLY A 289 -15.70 5.21 -8.73
CA GLY A 289 -16.05 4.31 -7.65
C GLY A 289 -17.47 3.75 -7.76
N GLN A 290 -17.77 2.85 -6.82
CA GLN A 290 -19.04 2.11 -6.74
C GLN A 290 -20.28 2.99 -6.56
N THR A 291 -20.13 4.27 -6.19
CA THR A 291 -21.23 5.24 -6.04
C THR A 291 -21.31 6.23 -7.19
N GLU A 292 -20.21 6.47 -7.90
CA GLU A 292 -20.12 7.45 -8.99
C GLU A 292 -20.43 6.80 -10.33
N ALA A 293 -19.98 5.56 -10.58
CA ALA A 293 -20.27 4.87 -11.85
C ALA A 293 -21.79 4.72 -12.13
N PRO A 294 -22.65 4.40 -11.13
CA PRO A 294 -24.10 4.35 -11.33
C PRO A 294 -24.74 5.69 -11.73
N LEU A 295 -24.10 6.84 -11.48
CA LEU A 295 -24.59 8.15 -11.90
C LEU A 295 -24.71 8.23 -13.43
N MET A 296 -23.80 7.58 -14.16
CA MET A 296 -23.79 7.57 -15.63
C MET A 296 -25.03 6.91 -16.23
N ILE A 297 -25.69 6.04 -15.45
CA ILE A 297 -26.84 5.24 -15.87
C ILE A 297 -28.09 5.53 -15.02
N LYS A 298 -28.09 6.65 -14.29
CA LYS A 298 -29.17 7.04 -13.37
C LYS A 298 -30.56 6.95 -13.98
N ALA A 299 -30.71 7.37 -15.25
CA ALA A 299 -31.99 7.35 -15.96
C ALA A 299 -32.56 5.93 -16.16
N TYR A 300 -31.71 4.90 -16.14
CA TYR A 300 -32.08 3.51 -16.38
C TYR A 300 -32.25 2.71 -15.09
N LEU A 301 -31.58 3.09 -14.00
CA LEU A 301 -31.49 2.32 -12.75
C LEU A 301 -32.85 1.82 -12.23
N GLU A 302 -33.89 2.65 -12.28
CA GLU A 302 -35.21 2.24 -11.77
C GLU A 302 -35.89 1.15 -12.59
N ARG A 303 -35.56 1.04 -13.88
CA ARG A 303 -36.15 0.08 -14.81
C ARG A 303 -35.27 -1.15 -15.02
N MET A 304 -34.07 -1.16 -14.46
CA MET A 304 -33.15 -2.28 -14.59
C MET A 304 -33.71 -3.54 -13.92
N THR A 305 -33.47 -4.65 -14.59
CA THR A 305 -33.78 -5.99 -14.11
C THR A 305 -32.87 -6.36 -12.93
N ARG A 306 -33.27 -7.38 -12.17
CA ARG A 306 -32.51 -7.83 -11.00
C ARG A 306 -31.10 -8.33 -11.35
N SER A 307 -30.92 -8.96 -12.51
CA SER A 307 -29.59 -9.40 -12.95
C SER A 307 -28.69 -8.21 -13.29
N GLU A 308 -29.24 -7.18 -13.94
CA GLU A 308 -28.51 -5.95 -14.25
C GLU A 308 -28.13 -5.17 -12.98
N ILE A 309 -29.05 -5.04 -12.02
CA ILE A 309 -28.74 -4.42 -10.72
C ILE A 309 -27.65 -5.19 -9.98
N LEU A 310 -27.68 -6.53 -10.00
CA LEU A 310 -26.60 -7.31 -9.39
C LEU A 310 -25.25 -7.03 -10.08
N LEU A 311 -25.21 -6.92 -11.41
CA LEU A 311 -23.98 -6.59 -12.11
C LEU A 311 -23.48 -5.18 -11.78
N VAL A 312 -24.36 -4.19 -11.67
CA VAL A 312 -23.98 -2.84 -11.20
C VAL A 312 -23.30 -2.92 -9.83
N MET A 313 -23.87 -3.69 -8.90
CA MET A 313 -23.32 -3.85 -7.56
C MET A 313 -21.99 -4.62 -7.55
N VAL A 314 -21.93 -5.76 -8.23
CA VAL A 314 -20.73 -6.61 -8.33
C VAL A 314 -19.61 -5.85 -9.02
N GLY A 315 -19.89 -5.12 -10.10
CA GLY A 315 -18.92 -4.30 -10.83
C GLY A 315 -18.28 -3.24 -9.93
N GLY A 316 -19.08 -2.55 -9.11
CA GLY A 316 -18.58 -1.59 -8.13
C GLY A 316 -17.72 -2.21 -7.03
N MET A 317 -18.03 -3.43 -6.56
CA MET A 317 -17.22 -4.13 -5.55
C MET A 317 -15.98 -4.80 -6.13
N ALA A 318 -15.98 -5.15 -7.42
CA ALA A 318 -14.88 -5.82 -8.08
C ALA A 318 -13.72 -4.89 -8.45
N THR A 319 -13.96 -3.57 -8.45
CA THR A 319 -13.06 -2.54 -8.96
C THR A 319 -12.72 -1.50 -7.88
N VAL A 320 -11.78 -0.62 -8.19
CA VAL A 320 -11.39 0.52 -7.34
C VAL A 320 -11.46 1.82 -8.13
N ALA A 321 -11.77 2.93 -7.46
CA ALA A 321 -11.76 4.25 -8.07
C ALA A 321 -10.34 4.73 -8.34
N GLY A 322 -10.16 5.54 -9.39
CA GLY A 322 -8.85 6.11 -9.74
C GLY A 322 -8.21 6.92 -8.59
N GLY A 323 -9.02 7.62 -7.80
CA GLY A 323 -8.51 8.43 -6.68
C GLY A 323 -7.94 7.64 -5.51
N VAL A 324 -8.41 6.42 -5.27
CA VAL A 324 -7.83 5.53 -4.25
C VAL A 324 -6.73 4.64 -4.81
N LEU A 325 -6.77 4.34 -6.11
CA LEU A 325 -5.71 3.61 -6.81
C LEU A 325 -4.36 4.33 -6.69
N ALA A 326 -4.37 5.66 -6.77
CA ALA A 326 -3.20 6.50 -6.54
C ALA A 326 -2.60 6.35 -5.12
N ALA A 327 -3.44 6.17 -4.10
CA ALA A 327 -2.98 5.91 -2.73
C ALA A 327 -2.29 4.53 -2.62
N TYR A 328 -2.84 3.49 -3.28
CA TYR A 328 -2.26 2.15 -3.26
C TYR A 328 -0.91 2.09 -3.99
N ILE A 329 -0.76 2.84 -5.09
CA ILE A 329 0.54 3.04 -5.74
C ILE A 329 1.55 3.61 -4.74
N GLY A 330 1.15 4.60 -3.95
CA GLY A 330 2.00 5.17 -2.89
C GLY A 330 2.36 4.16 -1.81
N PHE A 331 1.41 3.36 -1.31
CA PHE A 331 1.69 2.35 -0.26
C PHE A 331 2.67 1.28 -0.71
N LEU A 332 2.53 0.81 -1.95
CA LEU A 332 3.32 -0.31 -2.45
C LEU A 332 4.65 0.15 -3.03
N GLY A 333 4.67 1.28 -3.75
CA GLY A 333 5.87 1.84 -4.36
C GLY A 333 6.74 2.68 -3.42
N GLY A 334 6.22 3.16 -2.28
CA GLY A 334 6.98 4.00 -1.36
C GLY A 334 7.48 5.26 -2.08
N ASP A 335 8.76 5.59 -1.94
CA ASP A 335 9.43 6.70 -2.64
C ASP A 335 10.16 6.30 -3.92
N ASP A 336 10.09 5.03 -4.32
CA ASP A 336 10.74 4.51 -5.52
C ASP A 336 9.85 4.71 -6.76
N PRO A 337 10.24 5.55 -7.73
CA PRO A 337 9.46 5.78 -8.94
C PRO A 337 9.26 4.53 -9.81
N GLN A 338 10.23 3.62 -9.83
CA GLN A 338 10.15 2.39 -10.63
C GLN A 338 9.15 1.42 -10.02
N LEU A 339 9.19 1.21 -8.70
CA LEU A 339 8.19 0.40 -8.00
C LEU A 339 6.79 1.00 -8.09
N ARG A 340 6.66 2.34 -7.96
CA ARG A 340 5.37 3.03 -8.18
C ARG A 340 4.82 2.74 -9.57
N LEU A 341 5.66 2.80 -10.61
CA LEU A 341 5.25 2.50 -11.98
C LEU A 341 4.84 1.03 -12.16
N GLU A 342 5.58 0.10 -11.55
CA GLU A 342 5.27 -1.33 -11.58
C GLU A 342 3.90 -1.62 -10.94
N PHE A 343 3.66 -1.12 -9.73
CA PHE A 343 2.37 -1.30 -9.07
C PHE A 343 1.25 -0.54 -9.77
N ALA A 344 1.51 0.63 -10.37
CA ALA A 344 0.53 1.34 -11.19
C ALA A 344 0.09 0.48 -12.38
N LYS A 345 1.03 -0.16 -13.10
CA LYS A 345 0.72 -1.09 -14.18
C LYS A 345 -0.19 -2.23 -13.69
N HIS A 346 0.16 -2.88 -12.59
CA HIS A 346 -0.62 -4.00 -12.05
C HIS A 346 -2.01 -3.61 -11.52
N LEU A 347 -2.11 -2.48 -10.82
CA LEU A 347 -3.39 -1.96 -10.32
C LEU A 347 -4.32 -1.55 -11.46
N LEU A 348 -3.79 -0.90 -12.50
CA LEU A 348 -4.57 -0.56 -13.70
C LEU A 348 -5.04 -1.82 -14.44
N ALA A 349 -4.16 -2.81 -14.58
CA ALA A 349 -4.49 -4.10 -15.17
C ALA A 349 -5.59 -4.82 -14.37
N ALA A 350 -5.48 -4.83 -13.04
CA ALA A 350 -6.47 -5.43 -12.15
C ALA A 350 -7.85 -4.76 -12.32
N SER A 351 -7.91 -3.43 -12.35
CA SER A 351 -9.17 -2.70 -12.58
C SER A 351 -9.81 -3.02 -13.94
N VAL A 352 -9.03 -3.08 -15.02
CA VAL A 352 -9.55 -3.42 -16.35
C VAL A 352 -9.99 -4.89 -16.43
N MET A 353 -9.22 -5.81 -15.84
CA MET A 353 -9.54 -7.25 -15.80
C MET A 353 -10.75 -7.56 -14.92
N ALA A 354 -10.99 -6.75 -13.89
CA ALA A 354 -12.14 -6.91 -13.00
C ALA A 354 -13.48 -6.70 -13.70
N ALA A 355 -13.55 -5.90 -14.77
CA ALA A 355 -14.79 -5.67 -15.52
C ALA A 355 -15.37 -6.96 -16.14
N PRO A 356 -14.67 -7.70 -17.02
CA PRO A 356 -15.16 -8.98 -17.52
C PRO A 356 -15.31 -10.03 -16.40
N GLY A 357 -14.49 -10.01 -15.36
CA GLY A 357 -14.65 -10.89 -14.19
C GLY A 357 -15.96 -10.66 -13.42
N ALA A 358 -16.31 -9.39 -13.18
CA ALA A 358 -17.56 -8.99 -12.55
C ALA A 358 -18.76 -9.45 -13.38
N ILE A 359 -18.68 -9.33 -14.72
CA ILE A 359 -19.73 -9.82 -15.63
C ILE A 359 -19.88 -11.33 -15.50
N VAL A 360 -18.79 -12.10 -15.59
CA VAL A 360 -18.80 -13.56 -15.47
C VAL A 360 -19.46 -13.98 -14.16
N VAL A 361 -18.98 -13.46 -13.04
CA VAL A 361 -19.42 -13.89 -11.72
C VAL A 361 -20.86 -13.44 -11.45
N SER A 362 -21.22 -12.20 -11.78
CA SER A 362 -22.59 -11.71 -11.61
C SER A 362 -23.59 -12.53 -12.42
N LYS A 363 -23.29 -12.82 -13.69
CA LYS A 363 -24.18 -13.59 -14.56
C LYS A 363 -24.25 -15.07 -14.20
N ILE A 364 -23.30 -15.60 -13.42
CA ILE A 364 -23.43 -16.90 -12.76
C ILE A 364 -24.32 -16.79 -11.52
N LEU A 365 -24.06 -15.81 -10.64
CA LEU A 365 -24.75 -15.64 -9.37
C LEU A 365 -26.24 -15.33 -9.54
N TYR A 366 -26.60 -14.54 -10.56
CA TYR A 366 -27.98 -14.24 -10.93
C TYR A 366 -28.08 -14.05 -12.46
N PRO A 367 -28.36 -15.15 -13.21
CA PRO A 367 -28.42 -15.10 -14.66
C PRO A 367 -29.54 -14.20 -15.20
N GLN A 368 -29.28 -13.56 -16.33
CA GLN A 368 -30.25 -12.74 -17.05
C GLN A 368 -31.36 -13.65 -17.62
N GLN A 369 -32.61 -13.33 -17.30
CA GLN A 369 -33.79 -14.09 -17.79
C GLN A 369 -34.75 -13.21 -18.59
N GLN A 370 -34.77 -11.91 -18.29
CA GLN A 370 -35.54 -10.92 -19.03
C GLN A 370 -34.76 -10.43 -20.25
N GLU A 371 -35.49 -9.94 -21.26
CA GLU A 371 -34.89 -9.25 -22.40
C GLU A 371 -34.06 -8.04 -21.94
N ILE A 372 -33.01 -7.75 -22.70
CA ILE A 372 -32.06 -6.68 -22.43
C ILE A 372 -32.16 -5.59 -23.50
N ASP A 373 -31.97 -4.34 -23.10
CA ASP A 373 -31.73 -3.25 -24.03
C ASP A 373 -30.22 -3.11 -24.28
N SER A 374 -29.78 -3.36 -25.51
CA SER A 374 -28.37 -3.23 -25.90
C SER A 374 -27.93 -1.80 -26.22
N ASN A 375 -28.84 -0.82 -26.17
CA ASN A 375 -28.50 0.57 -26.48
C ASN A 375 -27.60 1.18 -25.39
N VAL A 376 -26.43 1.66 -25.84
CA VAL A 376 -25.43 2.31 -24.98
C VAL A 376 -25.62 3.83 -25.07
N GLU A 377 -26.46 4.34 -24.19
CA GLU A 377 -26.72 5.78 -24.03
C GLU A 377 -26.20 6.26 -22.68
N VAL A 378 -25.34 7.28 -22.71
CA VAL A 378 -24.76 7.88 -21.50
C VAL A 378 -25.65 9.04 -21.07
N SER A 379 -25.98 9.12 -19.79
CA SER A 379 -26.69 10.27 -19.23
C SER A 379 -25.93 11.57 -19.53
N SER A 380 -26.64 12.62 -19.95
CA SER A 380 -26.08 13.95 -20.15
C SER A 380 -25.93 14.75 -18.85
N GLU A 381 -26.20 14.15 -17.69
CA GLU A 381 -25.97 14.80 -16.39
C GLU A 381 -24.48 15.15 -16.23
N LYS A 382 -24.21 16.41 -15.85
CA LYS A 382 -22.87 16.92 -15.57
C LYS A 382 -22.69 17.11 -14.06
N ILE A 383 -21.46 16.94 -13.58
CA ILE A 383 -21.09 17.33 -12.22
C ILE A 383 -20.69 18.82 -12.25
N GLY A 384 -21.48 19.67 -11.61
CA GLY A 384 -21.24 21.12 -11.56
C GLY A 384 -21.76 21.88 -12.79
N SER A 385 -21.95 23.18 -12.58
CA SER A 385 -22.43 24.14 -13.58
C SER A 385 -21.32 24.64 -14.51
N ASN A 386 -20.09 24.73 -14.00
CA ASN A 386 -18.88 25.17 -14.70
C ASN A 386 -17.65 24.42 -14.19
N ILE A 387 -16.50 24.60 -14.84
CA ILE A 387 -15.27 23.87 -14.47
C ILE A 387 -14.80 24.17 -13.04
N LEU A 388 -14.93 25.42 -12.56
CA LEU A 388 -14.54 25.78 -11.20
C LEU A 388 -15.48 25.13 -10.17
N ASP A 389 -16.77 25.08 -10.49
CA ASP A 389 -17.78 24.38 -9.69
C ASP A 389 -17.51 22.86 -9.66
N ALA A 390 -17.11 22.26 -10.79
CA ALA A 390 -16.69 20.86 -10.84
C ALA A 390 -15.45 20.58 -9.96
N ILE A 391 -14.44 21.48 -9.98
CA ILE A 391 -13.28 21.41 -9.09
C ILE A 391 -13.73 21.48 -7.64
N ALA A 392 -14.50 22.50 -7.25
CA ALA A 392 -14.92 22.72 -5.87
C ALA A 392 -15.74 21.55 -5.31
N ASN A 393 -16.68 21.01 -6.10
CA ASN A 393 -17.47 19.85 -5.71
C ASN A 393 -16.58 18.61 -5.56
N GLY A 394 -15.70 18.35 -6.53
CA GLY A 394 -14.79 17.21 -6.50
C GLY A 394 -13.79 17.29 -5.34
N THR A 395 -13.27 18.46 -5.01
CA THR A 395 -12.43 18.71 -3.83
C THR A 395 -13.19 18.44 -2.53
N THR A 396 -14.43 18.90 -2.43
CA THR A 396 -15.25 18.69 -1.22
C THR A 396 -15.56 17.21 -0.99
N GLU A 397 -15.95 16.49 -2.05
CA GLU A 397 -16.17 15.04 -1.97
C GLU A 397 -14.86 14.30 -1.69
N GLY A 398 -13.76 14.75 -2.28
CA GLY A 398 -12.42 14.21 -2.02
C GLY A 398 -11.98 14.38 -0.57
N LEU A 399 -12.24 15.55 0.03
CA LEU A 399 -11.96 15.83 1.43
C LEU A 399 -12.79 14.94 2.36
N LYS A 400 -14.09 14.78 2.09
CA LYS A 400 -14.94 13.85 2.86
C LYS A 400 -14.43 12.42 2.74
N LEU A 401 -14.07 11.99 1.54
CA LEU A 401 -13.50 10.66 1.30
C LEU A 401 -12.20 10.47 2.07
N ALA A 402 -11.26 11.40 1.96
CA ALA A 402 -9.98 11.37 2.68
C ALA A 402 -10.15 11.33 4.20
N ALA A 403 -11.04 12.18 4.75
CA ALA A 403 -11.35 12.19 6.17
C ALA A 403 -11.99 10.87 6.64
N ASN A 404 -12.91 10.31 5.85
CA ASN A 404 -13.53 9.01 6.13
C ASN A 404 -12.49 7.89 6.11
N VAL A 405 -11.56 7.88 5.14
CA VAL A 405 -10.46 6.91 5.07
C VAL A 405 -9.56 7.03 6.30
N ALA A 406 -9.16 8.25 6.67
CA ALA A 406 -8.32 8.47 7.86
C ALA A 406 -8.97 7.95 9.14
N ALA A 407 -10.23 8.34 9.37
CA ALA A 407 -11.00 7.93 10.54
C ALA A 407 -11.24 6.42 10.57
N MET A 408 -11.59 5.83 9.42
CA MET A 408 -11.80 4.40 9.26
C MET A 408 -10.52 3.62 9.60
N LEU A 409 -9.38 4.02 9.04
CA LEU A 409 -8.10 3.36 9.30
C LEU A 409 -7.70 3.41 10.78
N LEU A 410 -7.79 4.59 11.40
CA LEU A 410 -7.50 4.75 12.82
C LEU A 410 -8.36 3.79 13.66
N VAL A 411 -9.68 3.78 13.41
CA VAL A 411 -10.63 2.97 14.18
C VAL A 411 -10.41 1.48 13.95
N PHE A 412 -10.23 1.03 12.70
CA PHE A 412 -10.04 -0.40 12.41
C PHE A 412 -8.71 -0.92 12.93
N ILE A 413 -7.61 -0.18 12.79
CA ILE A 413 -6.31 -0.59 13.34
C ILE A 413 -6.40 -0.72 14.87
N ALA A 414 -7.05 0.23 15.54
CA ALA A 414 -7.28 0.15 16.99
C ALA A 414 -8.16 -1.05 17.38
N PHE A 415 -9.21 -1.37 16.61
CA PHE A 415 -10.03 -2.56 16.86
C PHE A 415 -9.26 -3.86 16.61
N ILE A 416 -8.44 -3.94 15.57
CA ILE A 416 -7.58 -5.09 15.31
C ILE A 416 -6.63 -5.28 16.49
N ALA A 417 -5.97 -4.22 16.97
CA ALA A 417 -5.10 -4.29 18.13
C ALA A 417 -5.84 -4.74 19.40
N LEU A 418 -7.05 -4.22 19.64
CA LEU A 418 -7.89 -4.62 20.76
C LEU A 418 -8.29 -6.11 20.68
N ILE A 419 -8.72 -6.57 19.51
CA ILE A 419 -9.08 -7.97 19.27
C ILE A 419 -7.86 -8.86 19.47
N ASN A 420 -6.69 -8.47 18.94
CA ASN A 420 -5.43 -9.19 19.08
C ASN A 420 -4.97 -9.27 20.54
N TYR A 421 -5.18 -8.21 21.33
CA TYR A 421 -4.92 -8.25 22.77
C TYR A 421 -5.78 -9.31 23.48
N VAL A 422 -7.09 -9.34 23.19
CA VAL A 422 -8.01 -10.31 23.77
C VAL A 422 -7.70 -11.74 23.30
N LEU A 423 -7.44 -11.93 22.00
CA LEU A 423 -7.07 -13.23 21.44
C LEU A 423 -5.73 -13.73 21.98
N GLY A 424 -4.75 -12.85 22.12
CA GLY A 424 -3.46 -13.15 22.75
C GLY A 424 -3.65 -13.62 24.19
N TRP A 425 -4.48 -12.92 24.98
CA TRP A 425 -4.82 -13.32 26.35
C TRP A 425 -5.51 -14.69 26.43
N ILE A 426 -6.47 -14.96 25.52
CA ILE A 426 -7.10 -16.29 25.41
C ILE A 426 -6.05 -17.33 25.02
N GLY A 427 -5.15 -16.99 24.10
CA GLY A 427 -4.06 -17.84 23.64
C GLY A 427 -3.04 -18.18 24.73
N ASP A 428 -2.80 -17.26 25.68
CA ASP A 428 -1.90 -17.44 26.82
C ASP A 428 -2.52 -18.32 27.91
N TRP A 429 -3.85 -18.21 28.12
CA TRP A 429 -4.56 -19.08 29.07
C TRP A 429 -4.81 -20.49 28.51
N THR A 430 -4.68 -20.68 27.20
CA THR A 430 -4.86 -21.96 26.51
C THR A 430 -3.53 -22.45 25.91
N THR A 431 -3.53 -23.61 25.25
CA THR A 431 -2.36 -24.09 24.48
C THR A 431 -2.33 -23.55 23.05
N LEU A 432 -3.25 -22.63 22.70
CA LEU A 432 -3.41 -22.15 21.32
C LEU A 432 -2.20 -21.35 20.85
N ASN A 433 -1.58 -20.51 21.67
CA ASN A 433 -0.37 -19.77 21.25
C ASN A 433 0.79 -20.71 20.89
N ALA A 434 0.97 -21.79 21.66
CA ALA A 434 1.97 -22.81 21.34
C ALA A 434 1.64 -23.54 20.03
N LEU A 435 0.38 -23.93 19.83
CA LEU A 435 -0.06 -24.58 18.60
C LEU A 435 0.13 -23.68 17.37
N MET A 436 -0.18 -22.39 17.50
CA MET A 436 0.03 -21.39 16.43
C MET A 436 1.51 -21.26 16.09
N ALA A 437 2.39 -21.12 17.09
CA ALA A 437 3.83 -20.98 16.89
C ALA A 437 4.48 -22.24 16.26
N GLU A 438 3.96 -23.43 16.55
CA GLU A 438 4.50 -24.69 16.02
C GLU A 438 4.02 -25.00 14.60
N ASN A 439 2.77 -24.62 14.26
CA ASN A 439 2.12 -25.07 13.02
C ASN A 439 1.90 -23.97 11.98
N THR A 440 2.18 -22.71 12.33
CA THR A 440 1.87 -21.56 11.47
C THR A 440 3.00 -20.53 11.49
N PRO A 441 3.01 -19.57 10.53
CA PRO A 441 3.97 -18.46 10.57
C PRO A 441 3.80 -17.52 11.78
N TYR A 442 2.66 -17.57 12.48
CA TYR A 442 2.33 -16.63 13.55
C TYR A 442 2.78 -17.14 14.91
N ALA A 443 3.48 -16.29 15.66
CA ALA A 443 3.94 -16.62 17.02
C ALA A 443 2.80 -16.72 18.05
N LYS A 444 1.67 -16.05 17.81
CA LYS A 444 0.53 -15.97 18.73
C LYS A 444 -0.78 -15.98 17.97
N LEU A 445 -1.86 -16.30 18.68
CA LEU A 445 -3.22 -16.17 18.19
C LEU A 445 -3.55 -14.68 17.97
N SER A 446 -3.98 -14.35 16.76
CA SER A 446 -4.41 -13.02 16.36
C SER A 446 -5.57 -13.09 15.39
N LEU A 447 -6.21 -11.95 15.10
CA LEU A 447 -7.26 -11.86 14.10
C LEU A 447 -6.72 -12.25 12.72
N GLU A 448 -5.52 -11.77 12.40
CA GLU A 448 -4.81 -12.11 11.17
C GLU A 448 -4.56 -13.61 11.08
N SER A 449 -4.11 -14.25 12.15
CA SER A 449 -3.84 -15.68 12.16
C SER A 449 -5.11 -16.52 11.96
N LEU A 450 -6.23 -16.09 12.56
CA LEU A 450 -7.54 -16.72 12.39
C LEU A 450 -8.07 -16.57 10.96
N LEU A 451 -8.00 -15.36 10.41
CA LEU A 451 -8.42 -15.09 9.03
C LEU A 451 -7.52 -15.83 8.03
N GLY A 452 -6.21 -15.88 8.31
CA GLY A 452 -5.23 -16.67 7.58
C GLY A 452 -5.59 -18.15 7.54
N LEU A 453 -5.96 -18.75 8.69
CA LEU A 453 -6.43 -20.13 8.77
C LEU A 453 -7.72 -20.37 7.97
N VAL A 454 -8.70 -19.47 8.10
CA VAL A 454 -10.01 -19.60 7.43
C VAL A 454 -9.87 -19.54 5.90
N PHE A 455 -9.05 -18.63 5.39
CA PHE A 455 -8.92 -18.40 3.96
C PHE A 455 -7.73 -19.12 3.30
N ALA A 456 -6.80 -19.70 4.05
CA ALA A 456 -5.66 -20.46 3.51
C ALA A 456 -6.04 -21.55 2.50
N PRO A 457 -7.08 -22.39 2.73
CA PRO A 457 -7.49 -23.39 1.74
C PRO A 457 -7.89 -22.77 0.40
N LEU A 458 -8.57 -21.62 0.43
CA LEU A 458 -8.94 -20.88 -0.77
C LEU A 458 -7.70 -20.30 -1.46
N MET A 459 -6.75 -19.75 -0.70
CA MET A 459 -5.49 -19.21 -1.25
C MET A 459 -4.67 -20.30 -1.94
N TRP A 460 -4.57 -21.47 -1.34
CA TRP A 460 -3.90 -22.61 -1.94
C TRP A 460 -4.56 -23.04 -3.26
N LEU A 461 -5.90 -23.10 -3.29
CA LEU A 461 -6.67 -23.44 -4.48
C LEU A 461 -6.44 -22.47 -5.63
N ILE A 462 -6.29 -21.17 -5.35
CA ILE A 462 -6.05 -20.15 -6.38
C ILE A 462 -4.58 -20.04 -6.82
N GLY A 463 -3.72 -20.97 -6.39
CA GLY A 463 -2.33 -21.09 -6.86
C GLY A 463 -1.28 -20.39 -6.00
N VAL A 464 -1.62 -19.95 -4.78
CA VAL A 464 -0.65 -19.42 -3.81
C VAL A 464 0.18 -20.57 -3.21
N ALA A 465 1.48 -20.37 -3.03
CA ALA A 465 2.37 -21.35 -2.40
C ALA A 465 2.00 -21.60 -0.92
N THR A 466 2.31 -22.78 -0.40
CA THR A 466 1.92 -23.19 0.97
C THR A 466 2.53 -22.26 2.02
N GLU A 467 3.71 -21.72 1.76
CA GLU A 467 4.45 -20.80 2.63
C GLU A 467 3.71 -19.46 2.80
N ASP A 468 2.99 -19.03 1.76
CA ASP A 468 2.33 -17.72 1.71
C ASP A 468 0.81 -17.81 1.90
N MET A 469 0.21 -19.02 1.85
CA MET A 469 -1.26 -19.17 1.81
C MET A 469 -1.97 -18.57 3.04
N MET A 470 -1.36 -18.65 4.23
CA MET A 470 -1.93 -18.04 5.44
C MET A 470 -1.77 -16.52 5.45
N LEU A 471 -0.65 -15.99 4.94
CA LEU A 471 -0.40 -14.56 4.82
C LEU A 471 -1.29 -13.92 3.73
N MET A 472 -1.59 -14.66 2.67
CA MET A 472 -2.57 -14.26 1.66
C MET A 472 -4.00 -14.37 2.21
N GLY A 473 -4.26 -15.36 3.06
CA GLY A 473 -5.56 -15.56 3.72
C GLY A 473 -5.92 -14.42 4.67
N GLN A 474 -4.96 -13.93 5.47
CA GLN A 474 -5.18 -12.76 6.33
C GLN A 474 -5.52 -11.52 5.48
N LEU A 475 -4.84 -11.31 4.34
CA LEU A 475 -5.06 -10.15 3.49
C LEU A 475 -6.48 -10.15 2.91
N LEU A 476 -6.95 -11.32 2.44
CA LEU A 476 -8.34 -11.47 2.00
C LEU A 476 -9.32 -11.25 3.15
N GLY A 477 -9.07 -11.83 4.31
CA GLY A 477 -9.97 -11.71 5.46
C GLY A 477 -10.08 -10.27 5.97
N ILE A 478 -8.95 -9.57 6.09
CA ILE A 478 -8.89 -8.17 6.53
C ILE A 478 -9.55 -7.26 5.50
N LYS A 479 -9.35 -7.52 4.20
CA LYS A 479 -10.07 -6.82 3.13
C LYS A 479 -11.58 -6.92 3.34
N LEU A 480 -12.10 -8.13 3.55
CA LEU A 480 -13.54 -8.37 3.69
C LEU A 480 -14.12 -7.76 4.97
N ALA A 481 -13.42 -7.95 6.09
CA ALA A 481 -13.86 -7.55 7.43
C ALA A 481 -13.74 -6.04 7.67
N ALA A 482 -12.69 -5.41 7.16
CA ALA A 482 -12.40 -3.99 7.30
C ALA A 482 -12.50 -3.28 5.95
N SER A 483 -11.40 -3.22 5.21
CA SER A 483 -11.34 -2.63 3.88
C SER A 483 -10.06 -3.02 3.15
N GLU A 484 -10.07 -2.84 1.84
CA GLU A 484 -8.90 -2.98 0.98
C GLU A 484 -7.77 -2.02 1.37
N PHE A 485 -8.07 -0.84 1.94
CA PHE A 485 -7.05 0.08 2.46
C PHE A 485 -6.21 -0.56 3.56
N VAL A 486 -6.86 -1.17 4.56
CA VAL A 486 -6.15 -1.89 5.64
C VAL A 486 -5.36 -3.06 5.05
N GLY A 487 -5.96 -3.77 4.09
CA GLY A 487 -5.28 -4.84 3.36
C GLY A 487 -4.01 -4.40 2.64
N TYR A 488 -4.03 -3.25 1.94
CA TYR A 488 -2.83 -2.74 1.24
C TYR A 488 -1.74 -2.26 2.19
N ILE A 489 -2.10 -1.70 3.34
CA ILE A 489 -1.13 -1.33 4.38
C ILE A 489 -0.44 -2.60 4.91
N GLN A 490 -1.21 -3.64 5.24
CA GLN A 490 -0.63 -4.92 5.65
C GLN A 490 0.21 -5.55 4.53
N LEU A 491 -0.21 -5.46 3.26
CA LEU A 491 0.61 -5.94 2.15
C LEU A 491 1.93 -5.16 2.04
N ALA A 492 1.92 -3.84 2.27
CA ALA A 492 3.12 -3.02 2.26
C ALA A 492 4.12 -3.45 3.36
N GLU A 493 3.64 -3.95 4.49
CA GLU A 493 4.47 -4.56 5.55
C GLU A 493 4.93 -5.97 5.15
N LEU A 494 4.02 -6.83 4.68
CA LEU A 494 4.33 -8.23 4.34
C LEU A 494 5.25 -8.38 3.13
N LYS A 495 5.33 -7.38 2.24
CA LYS A 495 6.29 -7.38 1.14
C LYS A 495 7.72 -7.08 1.60
N ASN A 496 7.92 -6.54 2.79
CA ASN A 496 9.24 -6.17 3.29
C ASN A 496 9.93 -7.42 3.88
N PRO A 497 11.00 -7.95 3.24
CA PRO A 497 11.66 -9.18 3.67
C PRO A 497 12.39 -9.07 5.01
N VAL A 498 12.57 -7.85 5.53
CA VAL A 498 13.15 -7.58 6.85
C VAL A 498 12.15 -7.87 7.98
N ASN A 499 10.85 -7.87 7.66
CA ASN A 499 9.82 -8.17 8.65
C ASN A 499 9.76 -9.66 8.97
N ALA A 500 9.58 -9.98 10.26
CA ALA A 500 9.48 -11.36 10.75
C ALA A 500 8.34 -12.15 10.06
N LEU A 501 7.23 -11.47 9.76
CA LEU A 501 6.18 -11.96 8.88
C LEU A 501 6.35 -11.29 7.53
N SER A 502 6.81 -12.05 6.54
CA SER A 502 6.98 -11.57 5.17
C SER A 502 6.65 -12.66 4.15
N LEU A 503 6.08 -12.25 3.02
CA LEU A 503 5.80 -13.11 1.88
C LEU A 503 7.11 -13.66 1.31
N THR A 504 7.05 -14.91 0.86
CA THR A 504 8.20 -15.66 0.35
C THR A 504 8.41 -15.41 -1.13
N TYR A 505 7.32 -15.31 -1.89
CA TYR A 505 7.36 -15.22 -3.36
C TYR A 505 6.94 -13.83 -3.84
N GLU A 506 7.69 -13.26 -4.80
CA GLU A 506 7.30 -12.03 -5.51
C GLU A 506 5.92 -12.19 -6.17
N LYS A 507 5.66 -13.39 -6.69
CA LYS A 507 4.36 -13.78 -7.25
C LYS A 507 3.21 -13.49 -6.28
N SER A 508 3.39 -13.82 -4.99
CA SER A 508 2.36 -13.61 -3.98
C SER A 508 2.07 -12.13 -3.76
N ILE A 509 3.08 -11.25 -3.84
CA ILE A 509 2.91 -9.79 -3.74
C ILE A 509 2.06 -9.27 -4.89
N ILE A 510 2.37 -9.70 -6.12
CA ILE A 510 1.58 -9.32 -7.30
C ILE A 510 0.17 -9.90 -7.22
N MET A 511 0.01 -11.18 -6.89
CA MET A 511 -1.32 -11.78 -6.67
C MET A 511 -2.12 -11.03 -5.60
N ALA A 512 -1.48 -10.61 -4.50
CA ALA A 512 -2.12 -9.84 -3.45
C ALA A 512 -2.58 -8.48 -3.96
N THR A 513 -1.81 -7.84 -4.83
CA THR A 513 -2.18 -6.57 -5.46
C THR A 513 -3.47 -6.73 -6.27
N TYR A 514 -3.60 -7.77 -7.09
CA TYR A 514 -4.84 -8.03 -7.84
C TYR A 514 -5.99 -8.46 -6.92
N MET A 515 -5.71 -9.26 -5.90
CA MET A 515 -6.71 -9.74 -4.94
C MET A 515 -7.30 -8.60 -4.13
N LEU A 516 -6.48 -7.64 -3.69
CA LEU A 516 -6.90 -6.49 -2.89
C LEU A 516 -7.57 -5.41 -3.73
N CYS A 517 -7.28 -5.36 -5.04
CA CYS A 517 -7.88 -4.40 -5.98
C CYS A 517 -9.38 -4.64 -6.19
N GLY A 518 -10.20 -4.18 -5.25
CA GLY A 518 -11.65 -4.08 -5.37
C GLY A 518 -12.31 -3.69 -4.04
N PHE A 519 -13.40 -2.94 -4.09
CA PHE A 519 -14.15 -2.49 -2.90
C PHE A 519 -15.00 -3.57 -2.19
N ALA A 520 -14.81 -4.85 -2.49
CA ALA A 520 -15.56 -5.93 -1.87
C ALA A 520 -15.23 -6.06 -0.36
N ASN A 521 -16.09 -5.46 0.49
CA ASN A 521 -16.06 -5.57 1.95
C ASN A 521 -17.48 -5.35 2.53
N PHE A 522 -17.70 -5.66 3.81
CA PHE A 522 -19.03 -5.52 4.43
C PHE A 522 -19.54 -4.08 4.47
N ALA A 523 -18.66 -3.08 4.62
CA ALA A 523 -19.03 -1.67 4.63
C ALA A 523 -19.58 -1.21 3.27
N SER A 524 -19.00 -1.72 2.17
CA SER A 524 -19.42 -1.41 0.79
C SER A 524 -20.86 -1.79 0.49
N ILE A 525 -21.42 -2.80 1.17
CA ILE A 525 -22.85 -3.13 1.05
C ILE A 525 -23.69 -1.91 1.47
N GLY A 526 -23.38 -1.31 2.63
CA GLY A 526 -24.07 -0.12 3.12
C GLY A 526 -23.86 1.09 2.23
N ILE A 527 -22.64 1.27 1.71
CA ILE A 527 -22.29 2.36 0.78
C ILE A 527 -23.13 2.26 -0.50
N GLN A 528 -23.23 1.08 -1.10
CA GLN A 528 -24.01 0.90 -2.33
C GLN A 528 -25.52 1.02 -2.11
N ILE A 529 -26.06 0.45 -1.03
CA ILE A 529 -27.49 0.59 -0.70
C ILE A 529 -27.86 2.07 -0.55
N ARG A 530 -27.02 2.86 0.13
CA ARG A 530 -27.24 4.31 0.30
C ARG A 530 -27.03 5.06 -1.02
N GLY A 531 -25.89 4.86 -1.67
CA GLY A 531 -25.48 5.60 -2.88
C GLY A 531 -26.42 5.31 -4.04
N ILE A 532 -26.48 4.06 -4.49
CA ILE A 532 -27.36 3.64 -5.60
C ILE A 532 -28.83 3.85 -5.23
N GLY A 533 -29.22 3.52 -3.99
CA GLY A 533 -30.59 3.72 -3.53
C GLY A 533 -31.01 5.18 -3.35
N SER A 534 -30.08 6.14 -3.41
CA SER A 534 -30.42 7.58 -3.51
C SER A 534 -30.74 7.99 -4.95
N LEU A 535 -30.14 7.31 -5.93
CA LEU A 535 -30.37 7.51 -7.36
C LEU A 535 -31.63 6.79 -7.85
N ALA A 536 -31.92 5.62 -7.27
CA ALA A 536 -33.07 4.78 -7.59
C ALA A 536 -33.76 4.27 -6.30
N PRO A 537 -34.59 5.11 -5.64
CA PRO A 537 -35.31 4.73 -4.43
C PRO A 537 -36.14 3.45 -4.54
N GLY A 538 -36.72 3.14 -5.71
CA GLY A 538 -37.50 1.94 -5.97
C GLY A 538 -36.68 0.64 -5.89
N GLN A 539 -35.38 0.72 -6.13
CA GLN A 539 -34.46 -0.43 -6.10
C GLN A 539 -33.86 -0.72 -4.72
N ARG A 540 -34.11 0.12 -3.69
CA ARG A 540 -33.50 -0.06 -2.35
C ARG A 540 -33.69 -1.46 -1.77
N ARG A 541 -34.86 -2.07 -1.96
CA ARG A 541 -35.13 -3.43 -1.52
C ARG A 541 -34.26 -4.44 -2.26
N THR A 542 -34.18 -4.35 -3.58
CA THR A 542 -33.33 -5.20 -4.43
C THR A 542 -31.86 -5.10 -4.02
N LEU A 543 -31.36 -3.88 -3.81
CA LEU A 543 -29.98 -3.62 -3.38
C LEU A 543 -29.67 -4.30 -2.03
N SER A 544 -30.58 -4.17 -1.07
CA SER A 544 -30.43 -4.80 0.25
C SER A 544 -30.42 -6.34 0.15
N GLU A 545 -31.36 -6.93 -0.60
CA GLU A 545 -31.43 -8.38 -0.81
C GLU A 545 -30.18 -8.95 -1.52
N PHE A 546 -29.51 -8.14 -2.34
CA PHE A 546 -28.30 -8.55 -3.07
C PHE A 546 -26.98 -8.21 -2.39
N GLY A 547 -26.95 -7.45 -1.29
CA GLY A 547 -25.71 -7.00 -0.65
C GLY A 547 -24.65 -8.10 -0.47
N MET A 548 -25.03 -9.22 0.16
CA MET A 548 -24.09 -10.34 0.39
C MET A 548 -23.69 -11.05 -0.92
N LYS A 549 -24.61 -11.17 -1.87
CA LYS A 549 -24.34 -11.79 -3.17
C LYS A 549 -23.40 -10.91 -4.00
N ALA A 550 -23.55 -9.58 -3.93
CA ALA A 550 -22.65 -8.62 -4.57
C ALA A 550 -21.24 -8.68 -3.96
N LEU A 551 -21.14 -8.78 -2.62
CA LEU A 551 -19.88 -8.93 -1.91
C LEU A 551 -19.12 -10.19 -2.35
N ILE A 552 -19.80 -11.35 -2.36
CA ILE A 552 -19.24 -12.61 -2.85
C ILE A 552 -18.81 -12.45 -4.31
N GLY A 553 -19.65 -11.82 -5.14
CA GLY A 553 -19.37 -11.61 -6.55
C GLY A 553 -18.11 -10.78 -6.82
N GLY A 554 -17.97 -9.63 -6.15
CA GLY A 554 -16.80 -8.76 -6.27
C GLY A 554 -15.52 -9.43 -5.74
N THR A 555 -15.64 -10.21 -4.67
CA THR A 555 -14.52 -10.99 -4.11
C THR A 555 -14.04 -12.05 -5.09
N ILE A 556 -14.94 -12.85 -5.65
CA ILE A 556 -14.58 -13.87 -6.64
C ILE A 556 -13.99 -13.24 -7.90
N ALA A 557 -14.50 -12.09 -8.35
CA ALA A 557 -13.98 -11.39 -9.53
C ALA A 557 -12.52 -10.91 -9.35
N SER A 558 -12.18 -10.36 -8.17
CA SER A 558 -10.80 -9.98 -7.84
C SER A 558 -9.89 -11.20 -7.65
N LEU A 559 -10.39 -12.28 -7.02
CA LEU A 559 -9.66 -13.55 -6.91
C LEU A 559 -9.41 -14.21 -8.26
N LEU A 560 -10.35 -14.16 -9.20
CA LEU A 560 -10.16 -14.65 -10.57
C LEU A 560 -9.01 -13.89 -11.26
N SER A 561 -8.97 -12.57 -11.10
CA SER A 561 -7.91 -11.73 -11.68
C SER A 561 -6.55 -12.07 -11.07
N ALA A 562 -6.48 -12.25 -9.74
CA ALA A 562 -5.26 -12.68 -9.04
C ALA A 562 -4.82 -14.10 -9.46
N THR A 563 -5.75 -15.03 -9.62
CA THR A 563 -5.48 -16.41 -10.08
C THR A 563 -4.87 -16.40 -11.47
N ILE A 564 -5.44 -15.62 -12.39
CA ILE A 564 -4.95 -15.51 -13.77
C ILE A 564 -3.56 -14.86 -13.80
N ALA A 565 -3.34 -13.79 -13.01
CA ALA A 565 -2.02 -13.16 -12.90
C ALA A 565 -0.98 -14.15 -12.36
N GLY A 566 -1.28 -14.84 -11.26
CA GLY A 566 -0.43 -15.86 -10.66
C GLY A 566 -0.12 -17.02 -11.61
N MET A 567 -1.10 -17.46 -12.41
CA MET A 567 -0.91 -18.50 -13.41
C MET A 567 0.13 -18.10 -14.48
N ILE A 568 0.17 -16.83 -14.87
CA ILE A 568 1.02 -16.30 -15.94
C ILE A 568 2.44 -15.99 -15.45
N ILE A 569 2.59 -15.48 -14.23
CA ILE A 569 3.90 -15.05 -13.70
C ILE A 569 4.67 -16.17 -12.96
N GLY A 570 4.05 -17.34 -12.74
CA GLY A 570 4.70 -18.55 -12.24
C GLY A 570 4.19 -19.01 -10.90
#